data_AF-W2UEH8-F1
#
_entry.id   AF-W2UEH8-F1
#
_cell.length_a   1.000
_cell.length_b   1.000
_cell.length_c   1.000
_cell.angle_alpha   90.00
_cell.angle_beta   90.00
_cell.angle_gamma   90.00
#
_symmetry.space_group_name_H-M   'P 1'
#
loop_
_entity.id
_entity.type
_entity.pdbx_description
1 polymer ?
#
loop_
_entity_poly.entity_id
_entity_poly.type
_entity_poly.pdbx_seq_one_letter_code
_entity_poly.pdbx_strand_id
1 'polypeptide(L)'
;MAVLRSRKYLQLSDAEILERYKNQPTGEDLYFLQVEIEQRDLAEEALQVLSQVNKKARHSVLYYLFYALMFGFFIVRFGKDFI
;
A
#
# COMPACT_ATOMS: atom_id res chain seq x y z
N MET A 1 11.33 -24.92 -14.53
CA MET A 1 11.20 -25.19 -13.09
C MET A 1 9.74 -25.46 -12.80
N ALA A 2 9.38 -26.61 -12.24
CA ALA A 2 7.99 -26.89 -11.88
C ALA A 2 7.69 -26.23 -10.53
N VAL A 3 6.92 -25.14 -10.54
CA VAL A 3 6.55 -24.39 -9.34
C VAL A 3 5.23 -24.95 -8.79
N LEU A 4 5.14 -25.13 -7.47
CA LEU A 4 3.93 -25.61 -6.82
C LEU A 4 2.84 -24.53 -6.92
N ARG A 5 1.79 -24.82 -7.71
CA ARG A 5 0.61 -23.96 -7.85
C ARG A 5 -0.49 -24.41 -6.91
N SER A 6 -1.08 -23.46 -6.20
CA SER A 6 -2.22 -23.71 -5.34
C SER A 6 -3.51 -23.74 -6.16
N ARG A 7 -4.34 -24.78 -5.97
CA ARG A 7 -5.65 -24.89 -6.63
C ARG A 7 -6.61 -23.74 -6.24
N LYS A 8 -6.39 -23.15 -5.07
CA LYS A 8 -7.19 -22.02 -4.54
C LYS A 8 -6.99 -20.77 -5.40
N TYR A 9 -5.76 -20.44 -5.80
CA TYR A 9 -5.48 -19.24 -6.60
C TYR A 9 -5.62 -19.47 -8.11
N LEU A 10 -5.54 -20.72 -8.55
CA LEU A 10 -5.82 -21.12 -9.93
C LEU A 10 -7.24 -20.76 -10.39
N GLN A 11 -8.23 -20.86 -9.49
CA GLN A 11 -9.64 -20.56 -9.80
C GLN A 11 -9.98 -19.07 -9.77
N LEU A 12 -9.07 -18.23 -9.27
CA LEU A 12 -9.29 -16.79 -9.16
C LEU A 12 -8.99 -16.10 -10.48
N SER A 13 -9.76 -15.04 -10.73
CA SER A 13 -9.48 -14.08 -11.79
C SER A 13 -8.25 -13.23 -11.49
N ASP A 14 -7.66 -12.65 -12.53
CA ASP A 14 -6.47 -11.81 -12.41
C ASP A 14 -6.72 -10.60 -11.49
N ALA A 15 -7.92 -10.02 -11.57
CA ALA A 15 -8.35 -8.94 -10.69
C ALA A 15 -8.39 -9.34 -9.21
N GLU A 16 -8.90 -10.53 -8.89
CA GLU A 16 -8.95 -11.04 -7.51
C GLU A 16 -7.56 -11.38 -6.96
N ILE A 17 -6.65 -11.83 -7.81
CA ILE A 17 -5.25 -12.08 -7.44
C ILE A 17 -4.57 -10.77 -7.07
N LEU A 18 -4.72 -9.74 -7.91
CA LEU A 18 -4.18 -8.41 -7.65
C LEU A 18 -4.79 -7.77 -6.41
N GLU A 19 -6.10 -7.93 -6.19
CA GLU A 19 -6.78 -7.43 -4.99
C GLU A 19 -6.26 -8.13 -3.71
N ARG A 20 -6.11 -9.46 -3.74
CA ARG A 20 -5.54 -10.19 -2.60
C ARG A 20 -4.09 -9.81 -2.36
N TYR A 21 -3.30 -9.62 -3.41
CA TYR A 21 -1.90 -9.18 -3.30
C TYR A 21 -1.78 -7.75 -2.74
N LYS A 22 -2.70 -6.86 -3.13
CA LYS A 22 -2.82 -5.49 -2.60
C LYS A 22 -3.00 -5.45 -1.08
N ASN A 23 -3.69 -6.44 -0.52
CA ASN A 23 -3.96 -6.54 0.92
C ASN A 23 -2.74 -7.01 1.75
N GLN A 24 -1.55 -7.08 1.15
CA GLN A 24 -0.29 -7.46 1.80
C GLN A 24 -0.41 -8.78 2.58
N PRO A 25 -0.74 -9.89 1.89
CA PRO A 25 -0.83 -11.20 2.51
C PRO A 25 0.54 -11.64 3.05
N THR A 26 0.54 -12.51 4.05
CA THR A 26 1.76 -12.97 4.71
C THR A 26 1.90 -14.49 4.65
N GLY A 27 3.15 -14.99 4.66
CA GLY A 27 3.42 -16.42 4.71
C GLY A 27 3.17 -17.14 3.38
N GLU A 28 2.53 -18.30 3.44
CA GLU A 28 2.29 -19.17 2.27
C GLU A 28 1.39 -18.51 1.21
N ASP A 29 0.39 -17.73 1.65
CA ASP A 29 -0.52 -17.02 0.74
C ASP A 29 0.24 -16.02 -0.15
N LEU A 30 1.27 -15.35 0.38
CA LEU A 30 2.13 -14.44 -0.38
C LEU A 30 2.92 -15.20 -1.46
N TYR A 31 3.52 -16.34 -1.08
CA TYR A 31 4.28 -17.16 -2.01
C TYR A 31 3.42 -17.62 -3.19
N PHE A 32 2.23 -18.18 -2.93
CA PHE A 32 1.36 -18.66 -4.00
C PHE A 32 0.81 -17.53 -4.89
N LEU A 33 0.54 -16.35 -4.31
CA LEU A 33 0.13 -15.18 -5.10
C LEU A 33 1.27 -14.68 -5.99
N GLN A 34 2.52 -14.64 -5.49
CA GLN A 34 3.69 -14.27 -6.31
C GLN A 34 3.89 -15.25 -7.47
N VAL A 35 3.76 -16.54 -7.21
CA VAL A 35 3.86 -17.57 -8.26
C VAL A 35 2.78 -17.36 -9.33
N GLU A 36 1.53 -17.08 -8.95
CA GLU A 36 0.47 -16.83 -9.94
C GLU A 36 0.67 -15.51 -10.70
N ILE A 37 1.17 -14.47 -10.03
CA ILE A 37 1.50 -13.19 -10.67
C ILE A 37 2.61 -13.37 -11.72
N GLU A 38 3.64 -14.15 -11.42
CA GLU A 38 4.71 -14.49 -12.36
C GLU A 38 4.22 -15.37 -13.52
N GLN A 39 3.38 -16.37 -13.25
CA GLN A 39 2.85 -17.28 -14.27
C GLN A 39 1.90 -16.59 -15.25
N ARG A 40 1.20 -15.54 -14.81
CA ARG A 40 0.22 -14.78 -15.59
C ARG A 40 0.76 -13.45 -16.14
N ASP A 41 2.05 -13.18 -15.95
CA ASP A 41 2.71 -11.94 -16.38
C ASP A 41 2.10 -10.66 -15.80
N LEU A 42 1.51 -10.75 -14.59
CA LEU A 42 0.86 -9.64 -13.89
C LEU A 42 1.83 -8.82 -13.03
N ALA A 43 3.14 -9.04 -13.19
CA ALA A 43 4.16 -8.47 -12.30
C ALA A 43 4.15 -6.93 -12.32
N GLU A 44 4.01 -6.32 -13.50
CA GLU A 44 3.94 -4.86 -13.61
C GLU A 44 2.69 -4.28 -12.95
N GLU A 45 1.52 -4.89 -13.18
CA GLU A 45 0.25 -4.47 -12.60
C GLU A 45 0.26 -4.59 -11.06
N ALA A 46 0.80 -5.69 -10.55
CA ALA A 46 0.98 -5.90 -9.11
C ALA A 46 1.87 -4.83 -8.48
N LEU A 47 2.95 -4.45 -9.15
CA LEU A 47 3.89 -3.43 -8.69
C LEU A 47 3.25 -2.03 -8.72
N GLN A 48 2.46 -1.73 -9.75
CA GLN A 48 1.69 -0.49 -9.83
C GLN A 48 0.67 -0.40 -8.68
N VAL A 49 -0.10 -1.47 -8.44
CA VAL A 49 -1.11 -1.51 -7.36
C VAL A 49 -0.46 -1.33 -5.98
N LEU A 50 0.66 -2.00 -5.72
CA LEU A 50 1.42 -1.80 -4.47
C LEU A 50 1.97 -0.38 -4.33
N SER A 51 2.48 0.20 -5.42
CA SER A 51 3.01 1.57 -5.40
C SER A 51 1.92 2.60 -5.05
N GLN A 52 0.68 2.39 -5.51
CA GLN A 52 -0.45 3.25 -5.20
C GLN A 52 -0.86 3.15 -3.73
N VAL A 53 -0.90 1.93 -3.17
CA VAL A 53 -1.17 1.71 -1.74
C VAL A 53 -0.10 2.38 -0.87
N ASN A 54 1.17 2.17 -1.21
CA ASN A 54 2.28 2.75 -0.45
C ASN A 54 2.33 4.27 -0.56
N LYS A 55 2.05 4.86 -1.73
CA LYS A 55 1.96 6.33 -1.88
C LYS A 55 0.84 6.92 -1.02
N LYS A 56 -0.31 6.25 -0.93
CA LYS A 56 -1.44 6.69 -0.09
C LYS A 56 -1.11 6.60 1.41
N ALA A 57 -0.33 5.60 1.82
CA ALA A 57 0.13 5.45 3.21
C ALA A 57 1.26 6.42 3.60
N ARG A 58 2.08 6.86 2.64
CA ARG A 58 3.27 7.70 2.89
C ARG A 58 2.95 9.12 3.35
N HIS A 59 1.76 9.64 3.00
CA HIS A 59 1.29 10.94 3.50
C HIS A 59 0.30 10.73 4.63
N SER A 60 0.82 10.61 5.86
CA SER A 60 -0.02 10.65 7.04
C SER A 60 -0.61 12.05 7.16
N VAL A 61 -1.90 12.21 6.86
CA VAL A 61 -2.62 13.50 6.98
C VAL A 61 -2.48 14.10 8.38
N LEU A 62 -2.31 13.24 9.39
CA LEU A 62 -1.98 13.62 10.77
C LEU A 62 -0.69 14.43 10.89
N TYR A 63 0.33 14.16 10.07
CA TYR A 63 1.58 14.93 10.06
C TYR A 63 1.31 16.39 9.72
N TYR A 64 0.57 16.65 8.64
CA TYR A 64 0.22 18.03 8.25
C TYR A 64 -0.74 18.69 9.23
N LEU A 65 -1.67 17.93 9.81
CA LEU A 65 -2.57 18.42 10.86
C LEU A 65 -1.78 18.87 12.11
N PHE A 66 -0.76 18.10 12.49
CA PHE A 66 0.13 18.45 13.60
C PHE A 66 0.88 19.75 13.35
N TYR A 67 1.44 19.93 12.15
CA TYR A 67 2.09 21.20 11.79
C TYR A 67 1.14 22.39 11.78
N ALA A 68 -0.10 22.22 11.31
CA ALA A 68 -1.11 23.27 11.35
C ALA A 68 -1.47 23.67 12.79
N LEU A 69 -1.59 22.68 13.69
CA LEU A 69 -1.81 22.92 15.12
C LEU A 69 -0.63 23.64 15.76
N MET A 70 0.60 23.17 15.55
CA MET A 70 1.81 23.82 16.05
C MET A 70 1.96 25.24 15.54
N PHE A 71 1.64 25.49 14.27
CA PHE A 71 1.64 26.81 13.68
C PHE A 71 0.58 27.73 14.33
N GLY A 72 -0.63 27.21 14.58
CA GLY A 72 -1.66 27.92 15.33
C GLY A 72 -1.20 28.30 16.74
N PHE A 73 -0.60 27.36 17.48
CA PHE A 73 0.00 27.62 18.79
C PHE A 73 1.11 28.67 18.72
N PHE A 74 1.94 28.63 17.68
CA PHE A 74 3.02 29.60 17.48
C PHE A 74 2.46 31.02 17.28
N ILE A 75 1.45 31.19 16.42
CA ILE A 75 0.78 32.49 16.22
C ILE A 75 0.12 32.97 17.51
N VAL A 76 -0.58 32.10 18.23
CA VAL A 76 -1.23 32.50 19.50
C VAL A 76 -0.21 32.91 20.56
N ARG A 77 0.93 32.21 20.63
CA ARG A 77 1.95 32.42 21.67
C ARG A 77 2.89 33.59 21.40
N PHE A 78 3.23 33.83 20.13
CA PHE A 78 4.25 34.80 19.71
C PHE A 78 3.70 35.93 18.81
N GLY A 79 2.49 35.78 18.25
CA GLY A 79 1.88 36.82 17.42
C GLY A 79 1.52 38.10 18.18
N LYS A 80 1.38 38.02 19.51
CA LYS A 80 1.25 39.20 20.38
C LYS A 80 2.56 39.95 20.62
N ASP A 81 3.71 39.29 20.44
CA ASP A 81 5.03 39.92 20.60
C ASP A 81 5.48 40.64 19.31
N PHE A 82 4.73 40.48 18.20
CA PHE A 82 5.04 41.03 16.88
C PHE A 82 4.20 42.26 16.47
N ILE A 83 3.18 42.64 17.27
CA ILE A 83 2.31 43.83 17.09
C ILE A 83 2.60 44.82 18.22
#